data_AF-A0A1R1LGL9-F1
#
_entry.id   AF-A0A1R1LGL9-F1
#
_cell.length_a   1.000
_cell.length_b   1.000
_cell.length_c   1.000
_cell.angle_alpha   90.00
_cell.angle_beta   90.00
_cell.angle_gamma   90.00
#
_symmetry.space_group_name_H-M   'P 1'
#
loop_
_entity.id
_entity.type
_entity.pdbx_description
1 polymer ?
#
loop_
_entity_poly.entity_id
_entity_poly.type
_entity_poly.pdbx_seq_one_letter_code
_entity_poly.pdbx_strand_id
1 'polypeptide(L)'
;MGRGLCLLLSLGLLGAVWLLPSVRRRRARRAAGCRRCARNARVAAVVIPVSALLLVAGAVVRTQAAVFPLVPCSAHVLASGAVVPEPVPRVSVQPTWDAARRVVLSGVSGLALAGGRLVGMDACQSSQPVVFWRPPRTSAGGSIVGETFVAWNVVDNGGRPSERHGFGIMGEQTYLRFGPNITRGPEENAALAVHESRHVDQAAVLTTIGGPVVMPLLYTVDDAFYPAARNHFERAAGLDAGGYRTSPGTEPDPQWAVVGGIVLLLALVLRTRIRLLSRVLARGRVAGGRHAPDRCPRHSPGWFGAGP
;
A
#
# COMPACT_ATOMS: atom_id res chain seq x y z
N MET A 1 16.11 22.57 -5.41
CA MET A 1 15.05 22.15 -4.46
C MET A 1 14.49 20.73 -4.69
N GLY A 2 14.58 20.13 -5.88
CA GLY A 2 13.87 18.87 -6.20
C GLY A 2 14.14 17.62 -5.34
N ARG A 3 15.37 17.36 -4.88
CA ARG A 3 15.68 16.14 -4.10
C ARG A 3 14.99 16.08 -2.73
N GLY A 4 14.71 17.23 -2.12
CA GLY A 4 14.02 17.31 -0.83
C GLY A 4 12.57 16.83 -0.94
N LEU A 5 11.87 17.40 -1.91
CA LEU A 5 10.50 17.06 -2.23
C LEU A 5 10.35 15.58 -2.61
N CYS A 6 11.25 15.02 -3.44
CA CYS A 6 11.16 13.62 -3.83
C CYS A 6 11.28 12.66 -2.63
N LEU A 7 12.14 12.99 -1.65
CA LEU A 7 12.30 12.20 -0.43
C LEU A 7 11.06 12.28 0.47
N LEU A 8 10.47 13.47 0.61
CA LEU A 8 9.23 13.65 1.36
C LEU A 8 8.06 12.90 0.73
N LEU A 9 7.90 13.00 -0.59
CA LEU A 9 6.83 12.29 -1.31
C LEU A 9 6.99 10.76 -1.20
N SER A 10 8.21 10.25 -1.29
CA SER A 10 8.44 8.80 -1.31
C SER A 10 8.50 8.16 0.08
N LEU A 11 8.93 8.91 1.10
CA LEU A 11 9.24 8.37 2.43
C LEU A 11 8.57 9.13 3.58
N GLY A 12 7.65 10.05 3.29
CA GLY A 12 6.98 10.87 4.31
C GLY A 12 7.96 11.69 5.16
N LEU A 13 7.63 11.84 6.45
CA LEU A 13 8.46 12.54 7.43
C LEU A 13 9.84 11.87 7.65
N LEU A 14 9.95 10.54 7.49
CA LEU A 14 11.26 9.86 7.51
C LEU A 14 12.18 10.33 6.37
N GLY A 15 11.61 10.81 5.25
CA GLY A 15 12.33 11.48 4.18
C GLY A 15 13.01 12.78 4.63
N ALA A 16 12.42 13.52 5.57
CA ALA A 16 13.00 14.75 6.12
C ALA A 16 14.27 14.45 6.93
N VAL A 17 14.28 13.35 7.70
CA VAL A 17 15.47 12.90 8.44
C VAL A 17 16.64 12.62 7.49
N TRP A 18 16.36 12.12 6.29
CA TRP A 18 17.36 11.88 5.24
C TRP A 18 17.95 13.17 4.65
N LEU A 19 17.26 14.30 4.79
CA LEU A 19 17.71 15.61 4.32
C LEU A 19 18.60 16.35 5.30
N LEU A 20 18.67 15.89 6.55
CA LEU A 20 19.50 16.51 7.59
C LEU A 20 20.96 16.66 7.08
N PRO A 21 21.57 17.87 7.21
CA PRO A 21 22.91 18.13 6.70
C PRO A 21 23.96 17.13 7.22
N SER A 22 23.84 16.73 8.49
CA SER A 22 24.72 15.73 9.13
C SER A 22 24.65 14.37 8.42
N VAL A 23 23.46 13.91 8.07
CA VAL A 23 23.22 12.64 7.35
C VAL A 23 23.75 12.75 5.91
N ARG A 24 23.47 13.86 5.22
CA ARG A 24 23.94 14.09 3.84
C ARG A 24 25.45 14.16 3.75
N ARG A 25 26.13 14.93 4.61
CA ARG A 25 27.59 15.04 4.65
C ARG A 25 28.24 13.68 4.92
N ARG A 26 27.72 12.90 5.88
CA ARG A 26 28.21 11.54 6.18
C ARG A 26 28.09 10.61 4.97
N ARG A 27 27.01 10.70 4.19
CA ARG A 27 26.80 9.89 2.98
C ARG A 27 27.72 10.30 1.84
N ALA A 28 27.86 11.61 1.58
CA ALA A 28 28.75 12.13 0.54
C ALA A 28 30.21 11.70 0.80
N ARG A 29 30.71 11.87 2.03
CA ARG A 29 32.05 11.39 2.42
C ARG A 29 32.24 9.89 2.17
N ARG A 30 31.22 9.07 2.50
CA ARG A 30 31.26 7.62 2.24
C ARG A 30 31.22 7.26 0.76
N ALA A 31 30.52 8.03 -0.07
CA ALA A 31 30.44 7.81 -1.51
C ALA A 31 31.77 8.16 -2.21
N ALA A 32 32.44 9.24 -1.78
CA ALA A 32 33.72 9.65 -2.32
C ALA A 32 34.81 8.58 -2.12
N GLY A 33 34.82 7.88 -0.97
CA GLY A 33 35.82 6.86 -0.65
C GLY A 33 35.47 5.42 -1.06
N CYS A 34 34.35 5.16 -1.75
CA CYS A 34 33.87 3.78 -1.96
C CYS A 34 32.96 3.61 -3.17
N ARG A 35 33.42 2.87 -4.21
CA ARG A 35 32.63 2.57 -5.42
C ARG A 35 31.22 2.04 -5.14
N ARG A 36 31.05 1.12 -4.18
CA ARG A 36 29.73 0.56 -3.86
C ARG A 36 28.80 1.54 -3.14
N CYS A 37 29.33 2.40 -2.27
CA CYS A 37 28.55 3.51 -1.72
C CYS A 37 28.15 4.51 -2.81
N ALA A 38 29.07 4.82 -3.74
CA ALA A 38 28.78 5.67 -4.88
C ALA A 38 27.69 5.05 -5.78
N ARG A 39 27.77 3.75 -6.06
CA ARG A 39 26.73 3.02 -6.81
C ARG A 39 25.37 3.10 -6.11
N ASN A 40 25.30 2.81 -4.81
CA ASN A 40 24.04 2.91 -4.07
C ASN A 40 23.49 4.36 -4.05
N ALA A 41 24.38 5.35 -3.95
CA ALA A 41 23.98 6.76 -4.04
C ALA A 41 23.45 7.12 -5.43
N ARG A 42 24.04 6.58 -6.51
CA ARG A 42 23.53 6.72 -7.88
C ARG A 42 22.18 6.05 -8.06
N VAL A 43 22.02 4.81 -7.57
CA VAL A 43 20.73 4.10 -7.60
C VAL A 43 19.67 4.89 -6.85
N ALA A 44 19.96 5.35 -5.62
CA ALA A 44 19.03 6.18 -4.86
C ALA A 44 18.71 7.50 -5.56
N ALA A 45 19.69 8.10 -6.26
CA ALA A 45 19.48 9.31 -7.05
C ALA A 45 18.60 9.11 -8.28
N VAL A 46 18.32 7.87 -8.69
CA VAL A 46 17.38 7.52 -9.76
C VAL A 46 16.04 7.04 -9.17
N VAL A 47 16.08 6.06 -8.26
CA VAL A 47 14.87 5.44 -7.69
C VAL A 47 13.99 6.48 -6.99
N ILE A 48 14.56 7.37 -6.16
CA ILE A 48 13.76 8.34 -5.40
C ILE A 48 13.03 9.32 -6.33
N PRO A 49 13.68 9.97 -7.32
CA PRO A 49 12.96 10.79 -8.29
C PRO A 49 11.93 10.02 -9.11
N VAL A 50 12.24 8.79 -9.56
CA VAL A 50 11.29 7.98 -10.33
C VAL A 50 10.06 7.66 -9.49
N SER A 51 10.22 7.23 -8.24
CA SER A 51 9.10 7.00 -7.31
C SER A 51 8.28 8.28 -7.09
N ALA A 52 8.94 9.42 -6.88
CA ALA A 52 8.24 10.70 -6.73
C ALA A 52 7.47 11.10 -8.00
N LEU A 53 8.06 10.91 -9.19
CA LEU A 53 7.41 11.16 -10.48
C LEU A 53 6.19 10.25 -10.68
N LEU A 54 6.29 8.97 -10.33
CA LEU A 54 5.16 8.04 -10.37
C LEU A 54 4.04 8.48 -9.42
N LEU A 55 4.36 8.92 -8.21
CA LEU A 55 3.36 9.45 -7.27
C LEU A 55 2.72 10.74 -7.78
N VAL A 56 3.48 11.63 -8.42
CA VAL A 56 2.92 12.83 -9.06
C VAL A 56 2.01 12.45 -10.23
N ALA A 57 2.43 11.52 -11.09
CA ALA A 57 1.60 11.03 -12.19
C ALA A 57 0.31 10.38 -11.68
N GLY A 58 0.40 9.59 -10.61
CA GLY A 58 -0.77 9.06 -9.91
C GLY A 58 -1.68 10.18 -9.40
N ALA A 59 -1.15 11.22 -8.75
CA ALA A 59 -1.96 12.34 -8.27
C ALA A 59 -2.67 13.09 -9.40
N VAL A 60 -2.05 13.19 -10.58
CA VAL A 60 -2.69 13.73 -11.79
C VAL A 60 -3.85 12.84 -12.24
N VAL A 61 -3.65 11.52 -12.36
CA VAL A 61 -4.71 10.57 -12.71
C VAL A 61 -5.87 10.64 -11.72
N ARG A 62 -5.56 10.76 -10.42
CA ARG A 62 -6.57 10.86 -9.38
C ARG A 62 -7.38 12.14 -9.46
N THR A 63 -6.70 13.26 -9.74
CA THR A 63 -7.35 14.57 -9.97
C THR A 63 -8.23 14.51 -11.21
N GLN A 64 -7.75 13.91 -12.30
CA GLN A 64 -8.56 13.70 -13.50
C GLN A 64 -9.81 12.88 -13.21
N ALA A 65 -9.71 11.81 -12.42
CA ALA A 65 -10.87 11.01 -12.00
C ALA A 65 -11.83 11.77 -11.06
N ALA A 66 -11.38 12.84 -10.40
CA ALA A 66 -12.25 13.72 -9.61
C ALA A 66 -12.99 14.74 -10.49
N VAL A 67 -12.34 15.24 -11.55
CA VAL A 67 -12.93 16.20 -12.51
C VAL A 67 -13.86 15.51 -13.49
N PHE A 68 -13.46 14.32 -13.96
CA PHE A 68 -14.23 13.46 -14.86
C PHE A 68 -14.60 12.20 -14.07
N PRO A 69 -15.66 12.25 -13.27
CA PRO A 69 -16.02 11.17 -12.37
C PRO A 69 -16.26 9.88 -13.15
N LEU A 70 -15.82 8.77 -12.57
CA LEU A 70 -16.12 7.45 -13.09
C LEU A 70 -17.63 7.20 -13.00
N VAL A 71 -18.12 6.20 -13.73
CA VAL A 71 -19.49 5.72 -13.60
C VAL A 71 -19.76 5.39 -12.13
N PRO A 72 -20.89 5.82 -11.54
CA PRO A 72 -21.20 5.50 -10.16
C PRO A 72 -21.17 4.00 -9.91
N CYS A 73 -20.54 3.58 -8.80
CA CYS A 73 -20.74 2.24 -8.27
C CYS A 73 -22.16 2.14 -7.71
N SER A 74 -22.68 0.92 -7.66
CA SER A 74 -24.08 0.60 -7.40
C SER A 74 -25.02 1.38 -8.33
N ALA A 75 -24.81 1.24 -9.63
CA ALA A 75 -25.70 1.80 -10.63
C ALA A 75 -26.21 0.71 -11.57
N HIS A 76 -27.49 0.79 -11.88
CA HIS A 76 -28.13 -0.04 -12.88
C HIS A 76 -27.95 0.61 -14.25
N VAL A 77 -27.34 -0.11 -15.18
CA VAL A 77 -27.25 0.33 -16.58
C VAL A 77 -28.33 -0.40 -17.36
N LEU A 78 -29.36 0.36 -17.76
CA LEU A 78 -30.49 -0.16 -18.52
C LEU A 78 -30.09 -0.41 -19.98
N ALA A 79 -30.87 -1.23 -20.70
CA ALA A 79 -30.66 -1.47 -22.13
C ALA A 79 -30.68 -0.19 -23.00
N SER A 80 -31.32 0.88 -22.51
CA SER A 80 -31.32 2.20 -23.15
C SER A 80 -30.01 2.99 -22.97
N GLY A 81 -29.07 2.48 -22.18
CA GLY A 81 -27.87 3.20 -21.74
C GLY A 81 -28.11 4.17 -20.58
N ALA A 82 -29.35 4.26 -20.08
CA ALA A 82 -29.64 5.07 -18.90
C ALA A 82 -28.99 4.46 -17.65
N VAL A 83 -28.35 5.32 -16.85
CA VAL A 83 -27.68 4.94 -15.59
C VAL A 83 -28.57 5.38 -14.43
N VAL A 84 -29.07 4.43 -13.65
CA VAL A 84 -29.89 4.68 -12.46
C VAL A 84 -29.04 4.37 -11.22
N PRO A 85 -28.53 5.39 -10.50
CA PRO A 85 -27.72 5.18 -9.31
C PRO A 85 -28.57 4.71 -8.12
N GLU A 86 -28.09 3.75 -7.37
CA GLU A 86 -28.60 3.44 -6.04
C GLU A 86 -28.10 4.49 -5.01
N PRO A 87 -28.80 4.65 -3.87
CA PRO A 87 -28.32 5.48 -2.78
C PRO A 87 -26.94 5.02 -2.28
N VAL A 88 -25.91 5.84 -2.51
CA VAL A 88 -24.56 5.55 -2.01
C VAL A 88 -24.51 5.83 -0.50
N PRO A 89 -23.97 4.90 0.31
CA PRO A 89 -23.79 5.15 1.72
C PRO A 89 -22.90 6.37 1.96
N ARG A 90 -23.40 7.34 2.72
CA ARG A 90 -22.60 8.50 3.13
C ARG A 90 -21.77 8.15 4.35
N VAL A 91 -20.46 8.05 4.17
CA VAL A 91 -19.54 7.99 5.29
C VAL A 91 -19.34 9.40 5.82
N SER A 92 -19.74 9.64 7.07
CA SER A 92 -19.50 10.93 7.74
C SER A 92 -18.04 11.02 8.16
N VAL A 93 -17.26 11.86 7.48
CA VAL A 93 -15.87 12.15 7.82
C VAL A 93 -15.74 13.66 7.99
N GLN A 94 -14.96 14.10 8.98
CA GLN A 94 -14.69 15.51 9.19
C GLN A 94 -14.14 16.12 7.89
N PRO A 95 -14.74 17.19 7.33
CA PRO A 95 -14.41 17.67 5.98
C PRO A 95 -12.93 18.02 5.79
N THR A 96 -12.30 18.61 6.81
CA THR A 96 -10.87 18.97 6.80
C THR A 96 -9.98 17.74 6.75
N TRP A 97 -10.34 16.69 7.49
CA TRP A 97 -9.63 15.41 7.47
C TRP A 97 -9.83 14.68 6.15
N ASP A 98 -11.06 14.67 5.60
CA ASP A 98 -11.34 14.05 4.31
C ASP A 98 -10.51 14.69 3.17
N ALA A 99 -10.42 16.02 3.16
CA ALA A 99 -9.56 16.73 2.22
C ALA A 99 -8.07 16.38 2.42
N ALA A 100 -7.60 16.36 3.66
CA ALA A 100 -6.20 16.04 3.97
C ALA A 100 -5.81 14.63 3.52
N ARG A 101 -6.60 13.60 3.86
CA ARG A 101 -6.30 12.22 3.48
C ARG A 101 -6.35 12.02 1.96
N ARG A 102 -7.30 12.66 1.24
CA ARG A 102 -7.34 12.62 -0.24
C ARG A 102 -6.08 13.20 -0.87
N VAL A 103 -5.56 14.32 -0.34
CA VAL A 103 -4.32 14.92 -0.84
C VAL A 103 -3.13 13.97 -0.59
N VAL A 104 -2.98 13.47 0.64
CA VAL A 104 -1.89 12.57 1.02
C VAL A 104 -1.87 11.30 0.18
N LEU A 105 -3.04 10.73 -0.08
CA LEU A 105 -3.18 9.46 -0.78
C LEU A 105 -3.33 9.59 -2.29
N SER A 106 -3.52 10.80 -2.83
CA SER A 106 -3.79 11.04 -4.25
C SER A 106 -2.81 10.31 -5.19
N GLY A 107 -1.52 10.32 -4.87
CA GLY A 107 -0.48 9.66 -5.65
C GLY A 107 -0.66 8.14 -5.72
N VAL A 108 -0.87 7.49 -4.59
CA VAL A 108 -1.07 6.03 -4.56
C VAL A 108 -2.43 5.61 -5.11
N SER A 109 -3.50 6.34 -4.77
CA SER A 109 -4.84 6.07 -5.28
C SER A 109 -4.87 6.11 -6.81
N GLY A 110 -4.24 7.14 -7.40
CA GLY A 110 -4.20 7.28 -8.85
C GLY A 110 -3.26 6.30 -9.55
N LEU A 111 -2.18 5.87 -8.91
CA LEU A 111 -1.37 4.75 -9.41
C LEU A 111 -2.16 3.44 -9.40
N ALA A 112 -2.97 3.18 -8.37
CA ALA A 112 -3.85 2.00 -8.33
C ALA A 112 -4.90 2.06 -9.46
N LEU A 113 -5.51 3.22 -9.69
CA LEU A 113 -6.45 3.43 -10.81
C LEU A 113 -5.78 3.21 -12.17
N ALA A 114 -4.62 3.81 -12.40
CA ALA A 114 -3.87 3.67 -13.65
C ALA A 114 -3.43 2.22 -13.87
N GLY A 115 -2.88 1.58 -12.83
CA GLY A 115 -2.46 0.18 -12.86
C GLY A 115 -3.64 -0.76 -13.15
N GLY A 116 -4.78 -0.56 -12.48
CA GLY A 116 -6.00 -1.31 -12.73
C GLY A 116 -6.44 -1.23 -14.18
N ARG A 117 -6.50 -0.03 -14.76
CA ARG A 117 -6.82 0.17 -16.18
C ARG A 117 -5.84 -0.54 -17.11
N LEU A 118 -4.54 -0.46 -16.81
CA LEU A 118 -3.49 -1.11 -17.61
C LEU A 118 -3.62 -2.63 -17.64
N VAL A 119 -4.11 -3.25 -16.57
CA VAL A 119 -4.34 -4.70 -16.50
C VAL A 119 -5.77 -5.10 -16.87
N GLY A 120 -6.58 -4.17 -17.41
CA GLY A 120 -7.94 -4.45 -17.90
C GLY A 120 -9.01 -4.54 -16.81
N MET A 121 -8.76 -3.95 -15.64
CA MET A 121 -9.80 -3.76 -14.62
C MET A 121 -10.69 -2.58 -15.00
N ASP A 122 -11.99 -2.74 -14.76
CA ASP A 122 -12.94 -1.64 -14.82
C ASP A 122 -12.85 -0.82 -13.54
N ALA A 123 -13.34 0.42 -13.60
CA ALA A 123 -13.33 1.33 -12.47
C ALA A 123 -14.69 2.04 -12.34
N CYS A 124 -15.17 2.16 -11.11
CA CYS A 124 -16.37 2.93 -10.77
C CYS A 124 -16.09 3.86 -9.59
N GLN A 125 -17.00 4.81 -9.33
CA GLN A 125 -16.88 5.78 -8.23
C GLN A 125 -17.99 5.58 -7.20
N SER A 126 -17.62 5.41 -5.94
CA SER A 126 -18.54 5.47 -4.79
C SER A 126 -18.09 6.59 -3.84
N SER A 127 -18.18 6.38 -2.52
CA SER A 127 -17.45 7.18 -1.51
C SER A 127 -15.95 7.26 -1.81
N GLN A 128 -15.41 6.22 -2.45
CA GLN A 128 -14.04 6.11 -2.95
C GLN A 128 -13.98 5.42 -4.32
N PRO A 129 -12.90 5.60 -5.10
CA PRO A 129 -12.72 4.89 -6.36
C PRO A 129 -12.61 3.39 -6.13
N VAL A 130 -13.21 2.60 -7.00
CA VAL A 130 -13.15 1.13 -6.94
C VAL A 130 -12.61 0.63 -8.28
N VAL A 131 -11.66 -0.31 -8.23
CA VAL A 131 -11.20 -1.06 -9.41
C VAL A 131 -11.48 -2.54 -9.23
N PHE A 132 -11.97 -3.19 -10.28
CA PHE A 132 -12.38 -4.59 -10.24
C PHE A 132 -12.23 -5.27 -11.61
N TRP A 133 -12.08 -6.58 -11.62
CA TRP A 133 -12.07 -7.36 -12.86
C TRP A 133 -13.47 -7.43 -13.47
N ARG A 134 -13.58 -7.31 -14.80
CA ARG A 134 -14.86 -7.46 -15.51
C ARG A 134 -15.59 -8.76 -15.08
N PRO A 135 -16.94 -8.76 -15.06
CA PRO A 135 -17.72 -9.99 -14.88
C PRO A 135 -17.19 -11.11 -15.79
N PRO A 136 -17.15 -12.38 -15.31
CA PRO A 136 -18.08 -12.95 -14.32
C PRO A 136 -17.52 -13.09 -12.90
N ARG A 137 -16.56 -12.25 -12.49
CA ARG A 137 -15.84 -12.48 -11.23
C ARG A 137 -16.46 -11.70 -10.05
N THR A 138 -17.34 -12.36 -9.31
CA THR A 138 -17.81 -11.90 -7.99
C THR A 138 -16.67 -11.88 -6.99
N SER A 139 -16.47 -10.77 -6.30
CA SER A 139 -15.43 -10.65 -5.27
C SER A 139 -16.00 -10.94 -3.89
N ALA A 140 -15.31 -11.74 -3.08
CA ALA A 140 -15.60 -11.95 -1.65
C ALA A 140 -14.60 -11.19 -0.74
N GLY A 141 -13.70 -10.39 -1.31
CA GLY A 141 -12.67 -9.66 -0.57
C GLY A 141 -11.93 -8.64 -1.44
N GLY A 142 -11.32 -7.66 -0.79
CA GLY A 142 -10.53 -6.63 -1.46
C GLY A 142 -9.47 -6.06 -0.54
N SER A 143 -8.74 -5.09 -1.05
CA SER A 143 -7.80 -4.30 -0.25
C SER A 143 -7.84 -2.85 -0.70
N ILE A 144 -7.55 -1.96 0.24
CA ILE A 144 -7.34 -0.55 -0.02
C ILE A 144 -5.92 -0.31 -0.51
N VAL A 145 -5.77 0.41 -1.61
CA VAL A 145 -4.49 0.98 -2.08
C VAL A 145 -4.65 2.49 -2.17
N GLY A 146 -4.11 3.19 -1.17
CA GLY A 146 -4.42 4.60 -0.99
C GLY A 146 -5.85 4.78 -0.49
N GLU A 147 -6.70 5.38 -1.32
CA GLU A 147 -8.16 5.41 -1.12
C GLU A 147 -8.89 4.47 -2.12
N THR A 148 -8.17 3.91 -3.09
CA THR A 148 -8.78 3.07 -4.12
C THR A 148 -9.03 1.68 -3.56
N PHE A 149 -10.28 1.23 -3.56
CA PHE A 149 -10.62 -0.14 -3.23
C PHE A 149 -10.34 -1.05 -4.43
N VAL A 150 -9.43 -1.99 -4.27
CA VAL A 150 -9.09 -2.99 -5.27
C VAL A 150 -9.82 -4.27 -4.90
N ALA A 151 -10.81 -4.65 -5.71
CA ALA A 151 -11.57 -5.87 -5.50
C ALA A 151 -11.04 -6.99 -6.42
N TRP A 152 -10.85 -8.19 -5.88
CA TRP A 152 -10.49 -9.38 -6.64
C TRP A 152 -11.25 -10.62 -6.14
N ASN A 153 -11.09 -11.72 -6.87
CA ASN A 153 -11.86 -12.94 -6.68
C ASN A 153 -10.98 -14.12 -6.26
N VAL A 154 -11.50 -14.95 -5.36
CA VAL A 154 -11.24 -16.40 -5.27
C VAL A 154 -12.59 -17.09 -5.47
N VAL A 155 -12.85 -17.61 -6.68
CA VAL A 155 -13.96 -18.56 -6.85
C VAL A 155 -13.38 -19.90 -6.47
N ASP A 156 -13.56 -20.32 -5.21
CA ASP A 156 -13.62 -21.76 -4.99
C ASP A 156 -15.01 -22.21 -5.47
N ASN A 157 -15.01 -23.24 -6.31
CA ASN A 157 -16.17 -23.78 -7.01
C ASN A 157 -17.34 -24.07 -6.04
N GLY A 158 -18.20 -23.08 -5.79
CA GLY A 158 -19.29 -23.22 -4.81
C GLY A 158 -20.17 -22.00 -4.54
N GLY A 159 -19.95 -20.85 -5.21
CA GLY A 159 -20.74 -19.64 -5.00
C GLY A 159 -22.25 -19.81 -5.28
N ARG A 160 -23.10 -19.25 -4.41
CA ARG A 160 -24.56 -19.40 -4.44
C ARG A 160 -25.18 -18.76 -5.70
N PRO A 161 -26.33 -19.25 -6.21
CA PRO A 161 -27.02 -18.64 -7.35
C PRO A 161 -27.38 -17.15 -7.15
N SER A 162 -27.67 -16.73 -5.91
CA SER A 162 -27.88 -15.32 -5.54
C SER A 162 -26.64 -14.45 -5.77
N GLU A 163 -25.45 -15.05 -5.79
CA GLU A 163 -24.21 -14.36 -6.10
C GLU A 163 -24.02 -14.15 -7.59
N ARG A 164 -24.65 -14.96 -8.44
CA ARG A 164 -24.56 -14.87 -9.91
C ARG A 164 -25.51 -13.85 -10.53
N HIS A 165 -26.58 -13.49 -9.82
CA HIS A 165 -27.65 -12.68 -10.40
C HIS A 165 -27.83 -11.28 -9.81
N GLY A 166 -27.18 -10.93 -8.70
CA GLY A 166 -27.33 -9.61 -8.10
C GLY A 166 -28.79 -9.25 -7.79
N PHE A 167 -29.03 -8.05 -7.27
CA PHE A 167 -30.40 -7.54 -7.11
C PHE A 167 -30.88 -6.97 -8.45
N GLY A 168 -31.14 -7.86 -9.42
CA GLY A 168 -31.47 -7.44 -10.79
C GLY A 168 -32.82 -6.76 -10.90
N ILE A 169 -32.89 -5.63 -11.62
CA ILE A 169 -34.16 -5.00 -12.03
C ILE A 169 -34.52 -5.39 -13.48
N MET A 170 -35.81 -5.38 -13.83
CA MET A 170 -36.27 -5.69 -15.19
C MET A 170 -35.63 -4.77 -16.24
N GLY A 171 -34.97 -5.34 -17.26
CA GLY A 171 -34.35 -4.59 -18.37
C GLY A 171 -32.90 -4.14 -18.14
N GLU A 172 -32.28 -4.60 -17.05
CA GLU A 172 -30.88 -4.33 -16.72
C GLU A 172 -29.91 -5.15 -17.61
N GLN A 173 -28.94 -4.47 -18.22
CA GLN A 173 -27.88 -5.13 -18.99
C GLN A 173 -26.62 -5.35 -18.17
N THR A 174 -26.30 -4.45 -17.23
CA THR A 174 -25.10 -4.52 -16.40
C THR A 174 -25.35 -3.86 -15.06
N TYR A 175 -25.01 -4.57 -13.98
CA TYR A 175 -24.99 -4.04 -12.62
C TYR A 175 -23.55 -3.86 -12.16
N LEU A 176 -23.16 -2.63 -11.85
CA LEU A 176 -21.84 -2.33 -11.28
C LEU A 176 -21.99 -2.18 -9.77
N ARG A 177 -21.75 -3.24 -8.99
CA ARG A 177 -21.95 -3.20 -7.53
C ARG A 177 -20.80 -2.51 -6.79
N PHE A 178 -21.12 -1.73 -5.76
CA PHE A 178 -20.14 -1.30 -4.76
C PHE A 178 -19.77 -2.46 -3.81
N GLY A 179 -18.48 -2.82 -3.77
CA GLY A 179 -17.93 -3.74 -2.79
C GLY A 179 -18.14 -5.24 -3.07
N PRO A 180 -17.50 -6.11 -2.27
CA PRO A 180 -17.65 -7.56 -2.37
C PRO A 180 -19.10 -7.99 -2.09
N ASN A 181 -19.51 -9.15 -2.60
CA ASN A 181 -20.87 -9.71 -2.44
C ASN A 181 -21.18 -10.21 -1.01
N ILE A 182 -20.43 -9.74 -0.01
CA ILE A 182 -20.57 -10.14 1.38
C ILE A 182 -21.72 -9.41 2.08
N THR A 183 -22.13 -8.26 1.56
CA THR A 183 -23.24 -7.47 2.11
C THR A 183 -24.58 -7.94 1.53
N ARG A 184 -25.63 -7.96 2.35
CA ARG A 184 -26.96 -8.45 2.00
C ARG A 184 -27.98 -7.33 1.79
N GLY A 185 -27.64 -6.09 2.14
CA GLY A 185 -28.51 -4.94 1.97
C GLY A 185 -27.81 -3.59 2.15
N PRO A 186 -28.56 -2.47 1.98
CA PRO A 186 -28.02 -1.11 2.04
C PRO A 186 -27.36 -0.74 3.38
N GLU A 187 -27.89 -1.24 4.50
CA GLU A 187 -27.33 -0.98 5.83
C GLU A 187 -25.97 -1.65 6.01
N GLU A 188 -25.82 -2.91 5.60
CA GLU A 188 -24.55 -3.63 5.63
C GLU A 188 -23.53 -2.97 4.67
N ASN A 189 -23.96 -2.46 3.51
CA ASN A 189 -23.11 -1.67 2.62
C ASN A 189 -22.63 -0.37 3.28
N ALA A 190 -23.50 0.29 4.05
CA ALA A 190 -23.13 1.50 4.77
C ALA A 190 -22.13 1.23 5.88
N ALA A 191 -22.34 0.17 6.65
CA ALA A 191 -21.41 -0.28 7.67
C ALA A 191 -20.05 -0.62 7.04
N LEU A 192 -20.04 -1.38 5.94
CA LEU A 192 -18.81 -1.71 5.21
C LEU A 192 -18.10 -0.46 4.70
N ALA A 193 -18.82 0.51 4.13
CA ALA A 193 -18.22 1.76 3.68
C ALA A 193 -17.53 2.53 4.84
N VAL A 194 -18.11 2.51 6.05
CA VAL A 194 -17.49 3.10 7.24
C VAL A 194 -16.22 2.34 7.63
N HIS A 195 -16.25 1.01 7.62
CA HIS A 195 -15.10 0.15 7.90
C HIS A 195 -13.94 0.44 6.93
N GLU A 196 -14.21 0.40 5.63
CA GLU A 196 -13.21 0.68 4.59
C GLU A 196 -12.64 2.10 4.70
N SER A 197 -13.48 3.08 5.07
CA SER A 197 -13.01 4.45 5.27
C SER A 197 -12.01 4.59 6.42
N ARG A 198 -12.10 3.76 7.46
CA ARG A 198 -11.12 3.74 8.55
C ARG A 198 -9.78 3.16 8.09
N HIS A 199 -9.76 2.22 7.14
CA HIS A 199 -8.51 1.79 6.51
C HIS A 199 -7.86 2.91 5.68
N VAL A 200 -8.66 3.76 5.03
CA VAL A 200 -8.15 4.97 4.35
C VAL A 200 -7.49 5.92 5.35
N ASP A 201 -8.07 6.09 6.55
CA ASP A 201 -7.47 6.92 7.61
C ASP A 201 -6.14 6.34 8.09
N GLN A 202 -6.09 5.03 8.35
CA GLN A 202 -4.86 4.32 8.71
C GLN A 202 -3.78 4.48 7.63
N ALA A 203 -4.15 4.33 6.36
CA ALA A 203 -3.24 4.50 5.22
C ALA A 203 -2.71 5.94 5.12
N ALA A 204 -3.55 6.96 5.33
CA ALA A 204 -3.15 8.36 5.28
C ALA A 204 -2.13 8.72 6.37
N VAL A 205 -2.38 8.28 7.61
CA VAL A 205 -1.48 8.50 8.73
C VAL A 205 -0.12 7.84 8.47
N LEU A 206 -0.12 6.56 8.09
CA LEU A 206 1.13 5.81 7.87
C LEU A 206 1.90 6.29 6.63
N THR A 207 1.20 6.71 5.58
CA THR A 207 1.82 7.35 4.41
C THR A 207 2.50 8.66 4.78
N THR A 208 1.88 9.47 5.64
CA THR A 208 2.48 10.71 6.14
C THR A 208 3.76 10.45 6.94
N ILE A 209 3.75 9.41 7.78
CA ILE A 209 4.89 9.07 8.65
C ILE A 209 6.09 8.57 7.82
N GLY A 210 5.88 7.55 6.99
CA GLY A 210 7.00 6.84 6.35
C GLY A 210 6.84 6.52 4.87
N GLY A 211 5.84 7.11 4.21
CA GLY A 211 5.57 6.93 2.80
C GLY A 211 4.60 5.78 2.49
N PRO A 212 4.23 5.62 1.22
CA PRO A 212 3.09 4.81 0.79
C PRO A 212 3.19 3.30 1.05
N VAL A 213 4.39 2.79 1.33
CA VAL A 213 4.62 1.36 1.55
C VAL A 213 4.43 0.94 3.01
N VAL A 214 4.32 1.88 3.95
CA VAL A 214 4.32 1.55 5.39
C VAL A 214 3.07 0.78 5.79
N MET A 215 1.88 1.24 5.39
CA MET A 215 0.62 0.57 5.75
C MET A 215 0.57 -0.88 5.23
N PRO A 216 0.81 -1.15 3.93
CA PRO A 216 0.80 -2.53 3.43
C PRO A 216 1.79 -3.45 4.15
N LEU A 217 2.99 -2.95 4.48
CA LEU A 217 4.00 -3.72 5.21
C LEU A 217 3.55 -4.04 6.63
N LEU A 218 3.07 -3.04 7.38
CA LEU A 218 2.61 -3.25 8.76
C LEU A 218 1.38 -4.14 8.81
N TYR A 219 0.42 -3.93 7.90
CA TYR A 219 -0.76 -4.78 7.79
C TYR A 219 -0.38 -6.24 7.50
N THR A 220 0.53 -6.47 6.54
CA THR A 220 1.00 -7.83 6.19
C THR A 220 1.70 -8.51 7.37
N VAL A 221 2.53 -7.78 8.10
CA VAL A 221 3.21 -8.32 9.28
C VAL A 221 2.18 -8.63 10.37
N ASP A 222 1.23 -7.74 10.62
CA ASP A 222 0.20 -7.96 11.64
C ASP A 222 -0.70 -9.15 11.27
N ASP A 223 -1.15 -9.24 10.02
CA ASP A 223 -1.98 -10.35 9.52
C ASP A 223 -1.28 -11.72 9.60
N ALA A 224 0.04 -11.74 9.44
CA ALA A 224 0.82 -12.97 9.58
C ALA A 224 0.77 -13.55 11.01
N PHE A 225 0.61 -12.69 12.03
CA PHE A 225 0.48 -13.12 13.43
C PHE A 225 -0.97 -13.14 13.93
N TYR A 226 -1.82 -12.31 13.36
CA TYR A 226 -3.19 -12.06 13.78
C TYR A 226 -4.11 -12.01 12.54
N PRO A 227 -4.47 -13.17 11.96
CA PRO A 227 -5.25 -13.21 10.73
C PRO A 227 -6.68 -12.71 10.90
N ALA A 228 -7.24 -12.14 9.82
CA ALA A 228 -8.65 -11.80 9.69
C ALA A 228 -9.16 -10.91 10.84
N ALA A 229 -10.23 -11.32 11.54
CA ALA A 229 -10.82 -10.55 12.65
C ALA A 229 -9.86 -10.33 13.84
N ARG A 230 -8.73 -11.03 13.89
CA ARG A 230 -7.68 -10.78 14.89
C ARG A 230 -6.72 -9.67 14.46
N ASN A 231 -6.72 -9.22 13.22
CA ASN A 231 -5.80 -8.18 12.79
C ASN A 231 -6.12 -6.85 13.49
N HIS A 232 -5.09 -6.18 14.01
CA HIS A 232 -5.25 -4.92 14.75
C HIS A 232 -5.79 -3.79 13.87
N PHE A 233 -5.44 -3.76 12.59
CA PHE A 233 -5.98 -2.79 11.63
C PHE A 233 -7.46 -3.04 11.37
N GLU A 234 -7.86 -4.30 11.20
CA GLU A 234 -9.27 -4.71 11.04
C GLU A 234 -10.10 -4.38 12.29
N ARG A 235 -9.55 -4.67 13.48
CA ARG A 235 -10.20 -4.30 14.75
C ARG A 235 -10.36 -2.80 14.91
N ALA A 236 -9.33 -2.02 14.57
CA ALA A 236 -9.38 -0.57 14.61
C ALA A 236 -10.35 -0.01 13.55
N ALA A 237 -10.54 -0.70 12.43
CA ALA A 237 -11.57 -0.38 11.45
C ALA A 237 -12.99 -0.80 11.90
N GLY A 238 -13.10 -1.66 12.91
CA GLY A 238 -14.36 -2.10 13.49
C GLY A 238 -14.89 -3.34 12.80
N LEU A 239 -14.86 -4.47 13.50
CA LEU A 239 -15.15 -5.79 12.96
C LEU A 239 -16.59 -5.94 12.47
N ASP A 240 -17.56 -5.48 13.26
CA ASP A 240 -18.98 -5.60 12.94
C ASP A 240 -19.31 -4.86 11.64
N ALA A 241 -18.72 -3.68 11.47
CA ALA A 241 -18.88 -2.86 10.28
C ALA A 241 -18.26 -3.51 9.03
N GLY A 242 -17.17 -4.27 9.20
CA GLY A 242 -16.54 -5.05 8.12
C GLY A 242 -17.21 -6.40 7.84
N GLY A 243 -18.28 -6.75 8.57
CA GLY A 243 -18.96 -8.05 8.44
C GLY A 243 -18.15 -9.23 9.01
N TYR A 244 -17.13 -8.96 9.82
CA TYR A 244 -16.36 -10.02 10.48
C TYR A 244 -17.12 -10.58 11.67
N ARG A 245 -17.11 -11.90 11.81
CA ARG A 245 -17.47 -12.52 13.09
C ARG A 245 -16.36 -12.21 14.09
N THR A 246 -16.71 -11.66 15.24
CA THR A 246 -15.76 -11.42 16.33
C THR A 246 -15.06 -12.73 16.68
N SER A 247 -13.72 -12.74 16.64
CA SER A 247 -12.95 -13.90 17.07
C SER A 247 -13.13 -14.10 18.58
N PRO A 248 -13.21 -15.34 19.09
CA PRO A 248 -13.34 -15.59 20.53
C PRO A 248 -12.13 -15.16 21.35
N GLY A 249 -11.00 -14.78 20.73
CA GLY A 249 -9.81 -14.33 21.44
C GLY A 249 -8.97 -13.30 20.67
N THR A 250 -8.17 -12.53 21.41
CA THR A 250 -7.22 -11.54 20.89
C THR A 250 -5.78 -12.08 20.78
N GLU A 251 -5.58 -13.35 21.13
CA GLU A 251 -4.28 -14.02 21.13
C GLU A 251 -3.73 -14.20 19.71
N PRO A 252 -2.40 -14.30 19.54
CA PRO A 252 -1.79 -14.60 18.24
C PRO A 252 -2.27 -15.94 17.69
N ASP A 253 -2.55 -15.98 16.39
CA ASP A 253 -2.82 -17.21 15.62
C ASP A 253 -1.94 -17.20 14.35
N PRO A 254 -0.62 -17.39 14.53
CA PRO A 254 0.34 -17.12 13.47
C PRO A 254 0.18 -18.06 12.29
N GLN A 255 0.13 -17.47 11.10
CA GLN A 255 0.27 -18.16 9.83
C GLN A 255 1.73 -18.60 9.66
N TRP A 256 2.14 -19.71 10.29
CA TRP A 256 3.54 -20.10 10.44
C TRP A 256 4.35 -20.13 9.15
N ALA A 257 3.73 -20.46 8.00
CA ALA A 257 4.39 -20.37 6.70
C ALA A 257 4.75 -18.92 6.32
N VAL A 258 3.82 -17.98 6.48
CA VAL A 258 4.03 -16.55 6.22
C VAL A 258 5.03 -15.97 7.22
N VAL A 259 4.86 -16.28 8.51
CA VAL A 259 5.80 -15.88 9.57
C VAL A 259 7.21 -16.40 9.29
N GLY A 260 7.35 -17.67 8.91
CA GLY A 260 8.63 -18.26 8.51
C GLY A 260 9.27 -17.53 7.34
N GLY A 261 8.48 -17.16 6.32
CA GLY A 261 8.92 -16.34 5.20
C GLY A 261 9.42 -14.95 5.63
N ILE A 262 8.67 -14.26 6.50
CA ILE A 262 9.06 -12.96 7.07
C ILE A 262 10.35 -13.09 7.89
N VAL A 263 10.43 -14.08 8.79
CA VAL A 263 11.61 -14.33 9.62
C VAL A 263 12.83 -14.64 8.76
N LEU A 264 12.69 -15.44 7.71
CA LEU A 264 13.79 -15.73 6.77
C LEU A 264 14.26 -14.44 6.08
N LEU A 265 13.33 -13.63 5.57
CA LEU A 265 13.67 -12.35 4.95
C LEU A 265 14.39 -11.42 5.93
N LEU A 266 13.87 -11.28 7.16
CA LEU A 266 14.49 -10.49 8.22
C LEU A 266 15.86 -11.05 8.61
N ALA A 267 16.03 -12.36 8.68
CA ALA A 267 17.31 -13.01 8.97
C ALA A 267 18.33 -12.76 7.85
N LEU A 268 17.92 -12.77 6.58
CA LEU A 268 18.78 -12.43 5.44
C LEU A 268 19.20 -10.96 5.48
N VAL A 269 18.27 -10.05 5.77
CA VAL A 269 18.56 -8.63 5.96
C VAL A 269 19.49 -8.43 7.16
N LEU A 270 19.17 -9.02 8.31
CA LEU A 270 19.93 -8.90 9.55
C LEU A 270 21.32 -9.50 9.41
N ARG A 271 21.47 -10.69 8.83
CA ARG A 271 22.77 -11.31 8.49
C ARG A 271 23.59 -10.35 7.64
N THR A 272 22.98 -9.70 6.66
CA THR A 272 23.65 -8.69 5.84
C THR A 272 24.05 -7.47 6.68
N ARG A 273 23.20 -7.00 7.60
CA ARG A 273 23.48 -5.86 8.49
C ARG A 273 24.53 -6.17 9.56
N ILE A 274 24.49 -7.32 10.22
CA ILE A 274 25.49 -7.77 11.19
C ILE A 274 26.83 -7.92 10.50
N ARG A 275 26.89 -8.57 9.33
CA ARG A 275 28.12 -8.64 8.53
C ARG A 275 28.68 -7.25 8.22
N LEU A 276 27.81 -6.27 7.94
CA LEU A 276 28.23 -4.87 7.76
C LEU A 276 28.73 -4.24 9.06
N LEU A 277 28.04 -4.46 10.18
CA LEU A 277 28.37 -3.89 11.50
C LEU A 277 29.68 -4.48 12.06
N SER A 278 29.82 -5.80 12.07
CA SER A 278 31.04 -6.49 12.52
C SER A 278 32.26 -6.02 11.74
N ARG A 279 32.12 -5.77 10.43
CA ARG A 279 33.20 -5.19 9.61
C ARG A 279 33.54 -3.76 10.03
N VAL A 280 32.55 -2.94 10.35
CA VAL A 280 32.75 -1.56 10.83
C VAL A 280 33.43 -1.55 12.20
N LEU A 281 33.00 -2.41 13.14
CA LEU A 281 33.57 -2.48 14.48
C LEU A 281 35.00 -3.06 14.48
N ALA A 282 35.22 -4.16 13.75
CA ALA A 282 36.55 -4.77 13.65
C ALA A 282 37.56 -3.86 12.94
N ARG A 283 37.17 -3.14 11.88
CA ARG A 283 38.08 -2.24 11.15
C ARG A 283 38.10 -0.81 11.68
N GLY A 284 37.10 -0.36 12.45
CA GLY A 284 37.13 0.95 13.10
C GLY A 284 38.36 1.12 14.01
N ARG A 285 38.89 0.01 14.53
CA ARG A 285 40.13 -0.03 15.32
C ARG A 285 41.42 -0.09 14.50
N VAL A 286 41.38 -0.56 13.26
CA VAL A 286 42.59 -0.82 12.42
C VAL A 286 42.72 0.17 11.24
N ALA A 287 41.63 0.83 10.84
CA ALA A 287 41.56 1.67 9.64
C ALA A 287 42.04 3.12 9.82
N GLY A 288 42.66 3.46 10.97
CA GLY A 288 43.35 4.74 11.15
C GLY A 288 44.53 4.93 10.19
N GLY A 289 45.04 3.86 9.55
CA GLY A 289 46.32 3.90 8.85
C GLY A 289 46.32 4.19 7.35
N ARG A 290 45.41 3.64 6.52
CA ARG A 290 45.56 3.75 5.04
C ARG A 290 44.21 3.77 4.32
N HIS A 291 43.86 4.93 3.76
CA HIS A 291 42.76 5.09 2.79
C HIS A 291 43.16 4.50 1.44
N ALA A 292 43.08 3.18 1.31
CA ALA A 292 43.11 2.57 -0.01
C ALA A 292 41.77 2.85 -0.73
N PRO A 293 41.78 3.32 -1.99
CA PRO A 293 40.56 3.48 -2.77
C PRO A 293 39.76 2.17 -2.78
N ASP A 294 38.44 2.27 -2.69
CA ASP A 294 37.46 1.17 -2.65
C ASP A 294 37.32 0.36 -1.35
N ARG A 295 38.06 0.71 -0.29
CA ARG A 295 37.97 0.02 1.01
C ARG A 295 37.22 0.83 2.06
N CYS A 296 35.93 1.09 1.86
CA CYS A 296 35.11 1.60 2.97
C CYS A 296 34.75 0.49 3.97
N PRO A 297 34.59 0.81 5.28
CA PRO A 297 34.27 -0.17 6.32
C PRO A 297 33.03 -1.02 6.05
N ARG A 298 32.12 -0.55 5.18
CA ARG A 298 30.92 -1.27 4.76
C ARG A 298 31.16 -2.30 3.65
N HIS A 299 32.12 -2.12 2.74
CA HIS A 299 32.15 -2.89 1.48
C HIS A 299 33.45 -3.65 1.21
N SER A 300 34.42 -3.61 2.11
CA SER A 300 35.61 -4.44 1.98
C SER A 300 35.30 -5.94 2.12
N PRO A 301 35.91 -6.82 1.28
CA PRO A 301 35.90 -8.25 1.52
C PRO A 301 36.49 -8.54 2.91
N GLY A 302 35.87 -9.48 3.63
CA GLY A 302 36.28 -9.84 4.98
C GLY A 302 37.68 -10.50 5.01
N TRP A 303 38.21 -10.71 6.21
CA TRP A 303 39.53 -11.32 6.45
C TRP A 303 39.67 -12.76 5.93
N PHE A 304 38.58 -13.45 5.58
CA PHE A 304 38.63 -14.81 5.03
C PHE A 304 39.04 -14.89 3.55
N GLY A 305 39.56 -13.80 2.97
CA GLY A 305 40.32 -13.89 1.73
C GLY A 305 41.68 -14.46 2.07
N ALA A 306 41.87 -15.75 1.77
CA ALA A 306 43.12 -16.47 1.89
C ALA A 306 44.29 -15.58 1.43
N GLY A 307 45.30 -15.46 2.30
CA GLY A 307 46.63 -15.09 1.84
C GLY A 307 47.12 -16.14 0.84
N PRO A 308 48.01 -15.75 -0.09
CA PRO A 308 48.64 -16.69 -1.01
C PRO A 308 49.32 -17.86 -0.29
#